data_AF-A0A6A7KCX3-F1
#
_entry.id   AF-A0A6A7KCX3-F1
#
_cell.length_a   1.000
_cell.length_b   1.000
_cell.length_c   1.000
_cell.angle_alpha   90.00
_cell.angle_beta   90.00
_cell.angle_gamma   90.00
#
_symmetry.space_group_name_H-M   'P 1'
#
loop_
_entity.id
_entity.type
_entity.pdbx_description
1 polymer ?
#
loop_
_entity_poly.entity_id
_entity_poly.type
_entity_poly.pdbx_seq_one_letter_code
_entity_poly.pdbx_strand_id
1 'polypeptide(L)'
;MKIRIVNKKRFYTVLILVLLLSTATVLGYNFYNEINNPEDLFEPKVEEPITYDVNDQFDKSKVNILVFGLDKNEYRDTVANYGVYRPDTIMLATLDFKENTIDLVSLPRDTYVPIYNRSGKDKINSTFMYASYDVQESEDTIDKGIEYLIGTVSNVLGDIPINYYVGITDMDVVTKIIDEIGGINIDVQHTLYAKNGKDRTKVRVEEGMQKLNGKDLQYYARYRMYPLGDIDRVASQQHIIKALLENLKSTNSLIKLPQIYNLVSENLTTNLSFQQISALSLFGTKVNKESLETYTLPGDFGELAGISYWIIQQNKRVEFLKEIYGIDAQLMTQDDTSDKLARLNASVGTRTLQVDERTKLTLTGRTSNGQQHTFDINDTRFSVSQSGIIQVNSDNTIVGRSPGNVTLSISAEGIQTSVSFTVQGQSAPIQQENEPEKPKDTTPPVIKGAKDFSIVQRTELTQKMKEQGVYIVEEESEYTWSVSGNVDVNKPGTYTLTYNASDSAGNKAVPVAITVTVTPAPETNKEPAQQ
;
A
#
# COMPACT_ATOMS: atom_id res chain seq x y z
N MET A 1 0.94 72.26 -13.34
CA MET A 1 -0.22 71.90 -14.19
C MET A 1 -1.32 71.34 -13.27
N LYS A 2 -2.43 72.08 -13.04
CA LYS A 2 -3.55 71.59 -12.20
C LYS A 2 -4.49 70.78 -13.09
N ILE A 3 -4.56 69.46 -12.87
CA ILE A 3 -5.48 68.58 -13.59
C ILE A 3 -6.91 68.91 -13.13
N ARG A 4 -7.71 69.51 -14.02
CA ARG A 4 -9.10 69.91 -13.72
C ARG A 4 -10.02 68.72 -13.98
N ILE A 5 -10.47 68.04 -12.93
CA ILE A 5 -11.41 66.91 -13.03
C ILE A 5 -12.78 67.46 -13.43
N VAL A 6 -13.14 67.28 -14.71
CA VAL A 6 -14.35 67.84 -15.33
C VAL A 6 -15.63 67.17 -14.80
N ASN A 7 -15.55 65.90 -14.36
CA ASN A 7 -16.70 65.15 -13.86
C ASN A 7 -16.33 64.28 -12.64
N LYS A 8 -16.41 64.89 -11.45
CA LYS A 8 -15.98 64.27 -10.18
C LYS A 8 -16.66 62.94 -9.89
N LYS A 9 -17.95 62.78 -10.23
CA LYS A 9 -18.69 61.52 -10.03
C LYS A 9 -18.09 60.38 -10.84
N ARG A 10 -17.87 60.58 -12.16
CA ARG A 10 -17.23 59.58 -13.02
C ARG A 10 -15.81 59.24 -12.57
N PHE A 11 -15.05 60.24 -12.12
CA PHE A 11 -13.70 60.03 -11.59
C PHE A 11 -13.71 59.10 -10.36
N TYR A 12 -14.58 59.35 -9.37
CA TYR A 12 -14.69 58.48 -8.20
C TYR A 12 -15.21 57.08 -8.53
N THR A 13 -16.16 56.96 -9.47
CA THR A 13 -16.61 55.64 -9.93
C THR A 13 -15.47 54.83 -10.56
N VAL A 14 -14.69 55.43 -11.47
CA VAL A 14 -13.53 54.76 -12.08
C VAL A 14 -12.48 54.43 -11.03
N LEU A 15 -12.20 55.34 -10.10
CA LEU A 15 -11.24 55.10 -9.01
C LEU A 15 -11.67 53.92 -8.12
N ILE A 16 -12.95 53.83 -7.76
CA ILE A 16 -13.50 52.71 -6.99
C ILE A 16 -13.39 51.41 -7.79
N LEU A 17 -13.70 51.40 -9.09
CA LEU A 17 -13.56 50.21 -9.93
C LEU A 17 -12.11 49.75 -10.04
N VAL A 18 -11.17 50.69 -10.19
CA VAL A 18 -9.72 50.38 -10.23
C VAL A 18 -9.25 49.84 -8.87
N LEU A 19 -9.70 50.44 -7.76
CA LEU A 19 -9.39 49.94 -6.42
C LEU A 19 -9.95 48.52 -6.22
N LEU A 20 -11.22 48.28 -6.56
CA LEU A 20 -11.83 46.95 -6.48
C LEU A 20 -11.10 45.93 -7.35
N LEU A 21 -10.71 46.29 -8.58
CA LEU A 21 -9.95 45.41 -9.46
C LEU A 21 -8.55 45.13 -8.91
N SER A 22 -7.87 46.14 -8.35
CA SER A 22 -6.55 45.97 -7.72
C SER A 22 -6.62 45.08 -6.49
N THR A 23 -7.62 45.28 -5.61
CA THR A 23 -7.86 44.42 -4.45
C THR A 23 -8.18 43.00 -4.89
N ALA A 24 -9.05 42.82 -5.88
CA ALA A 24 -9.36 41.50 -6.43
C ALA A 24 -8.12 40.83 -7.04
N THR A 25 -7.23 41.59 -7.69
CA THR A 25 -5.98 41.08 -8.24
C THR A 25 -5.03 40.64 -7.14
N VAL A 26 -4.86 41.42 -6.07
CA VAL A 26 -4.01 41.06 -4.91
C VAL A 26 -4.57 39.83 -4.20
N LEU A 27 -5.88 39.79 -3.93
CA LEU A 27 -6.52 38.63 -3.30
C LEU A 27 -6.40 37.38 -4.18
N GLY A 28 -6.63 37.52 -5.49
CA GLY A 28 -6.48 36.41 -6.44
C GLY A 28 -5.05 35.92 -6.56
N TYR A 29 -4.06 36.82 -6.54
CA TYR A 29 -2.65 36.46 -6.55
C TYR A 29 -2.24 35.72 -5.26
N ASN A 30 -2.64 36.20 -4.09
CA ASN A 30 -2.35 35.54 -2.82
C ASN A 30 -2.96 34.14 -2.76
N PHE A 31 -4.25 34.02 -3.15
CA PHE A 31 -4.92 32.72 -3.22
C PHE A 31 -4.21 31.78 -4.20
N TYR A 32 -3.85 32.26 -5.39
CA TYR A 32 -3.10 31.46 -6.37
C TYR A 32 -1.73 31.01 -5.83
N ASN A 33 -1.01 31.92 -5.15
CA ASN A 33 0.28 31.62 -4.57
C ASN A 33 0.16 30.55 -3.47
N GLU A 34 -0.83 30.65 -2.59
CA GLU A 34 -1.09 29.67 -1.54
C GLU A 34 -1.42 28.28 -2.14
N ILE A 35 -2.37 28.18 -3.08
CA ILE A 35 -2.74 26.88 -3.65
C ILE A 35 -1.64 26.26 -4.52
N ASN A 36 -0.72 27.09 -5.04
CA ASN A 36 0.40 26.60 -5.83
C ASN A 36 1.58 26.11 -4.97
N ASN A 37 1.57 26.40 -3.67
CA ASN A 37 2.53 25.92 -2.66
C ASN A 37 1.78 25.08 -1.60
N PRO A 38 1.27 23.89 -1.96
CA PRO A 38 0.39 23.11 -1.10
C PRO A 38 1.02 22.74 0.26
N GLU A 39 2.35 22.56 0.34
CA GLU A 39 3.07 22.20 1.57
C GLU A 39 2.80 23.17 2.74
N ASP A 40 2.53 24.45 2.45
CA ASP A 40 2.23 25.46 3.46
C ASP A 40 0.78 25.36 3.98
N LEU A 41 -0.11 24.71 3.23
CA LEU A 41 -1.52 24.57 3.54
C LEU A 41 -1.85 23.29 4.31
N PHE A 42 -0.96 22.30 4.30
CA PHE A 42 -1.14 21.04 5.00
C PHE A 42 -0.25 21.00 6.23
N GLU A 43 -0.88 20.97 7.41
CA GLU A 43 -0.17 20.85 8.68
C GLU A 43 -0.38 19.45 9.25
N PRO A 44 0.68 18.76 9.69
CA PRO A 44 0.51 17.60 10.54
C PRO A 44 0.01 18.10 11.90
N LYS A 45 -1.30 18.00 12.14
CA LYS A 45 -1.88 18.18 13.48
C LYS A 45 -1.41 17.01 14.34
N VAL A 46 -0.26 17.14 14.99
CA VAL A 46 0.24 16.18 15.97
C VAL A 46 -0.18 16.70 17.34
N GLU A 47 -1.28 16.20 17.89
CA GLU A 47 -1.73 16.60 19.24
C GLU A 47 -1.00 15.84 20.36
N GLU A 48 -0.38 14.67 20.11
CA GLU A 48 0.45 13.97 21.11
C GLU A 48 1.70 13.29 20.53
N PRO A 49 2.82 13.22 21.28
CA PRO A 49 4.06 12.60 20.83
C PRO A 49 3.94 11.07 20.88
N ILE A 50 3.65 10.46 19.73
CA ILE A 50 3.74 9.00 19.57
C ILE A 50 5.23 8.61 19.61
N THR A 51 5.57 7.58 20.37
CA THR A 51 6.94 7.09 20.51
C THR A 51 7.31 6.19 19.31
N TYR A 52 8.48 6.47 18.71
CA TYR A 52 9.08 5.88 17.49
C TYR A 52 8.38 6.17 16.13
N ASP A 53 8.78 7.31 15.55
CA ASP A 53 9.22 7.58 14.17
C ASP A 53 8.55 6.92 12.93
N VAL A 54 7.21 6.85 12.89
CA VAL A 54 6.49 6.77 11.60
C VAL A 54 6.34 8.16 10.96
N ASN A 55 6.31 9.21 11.80
CA ASN A 55 6.08 10.58 11.36
C ASN A 55 7.26 11.18 10.58
N ASP A 56 8.53 10.78 10.79
CA ASP A 56 9.62 11.37 9.99
C ASP A 56 9.60 10.87 8.53
N GLN A 57 8.81 9.82 8.22
CA GLN A 57 8.54 9.39 6.84
C GLN A 57 7.49 10.27 6.12
N PHE A 58 6.71 11.06 6.87
CA PHE A 58 5.63 11.92 6.38
C PHE A 58 5.83 13.37 6.85
N ASP A 59 6.79 14.07 6.23
CA ASP A 59 6.96 15.51 6.42
C ASP A 59 5.82 16.31 5.75
N LYS A 60 5.90 17.64 5.78
CA LYS A 60 4.87 18.52 5.17
C LYS A 60 4.71 18.37 3.66
N SER A 61 5.67 17.75 2.97
CA SER A 61 5.58 17.47 1.54
C SER A 61 4.70 16.26 1.23
N LYS A 62 4.40 15.41 2.23
CA LYS A 62 3.52 14.26 2.09
C LYS A 62 2.23 14.40 2.88
N VAL A 63 1.11 14.11 2.23
CA VAL A 63 -0.21 14.20 2.86
C VAL A 63 -1.00 12.92 2.65
N ASN A 64 -1.50 12.39 3.75
CA ASN A 64 -2.37 11.23 3.79
C ASN A 64 -3.83 11.67 3.93
N ILE A 65 -4.64 11.32 2.93
CA ILE A 65 -6.07 11.63 2.88
C ILE A 65 -6.85 10.31 2.81
N LEU A 66 -7.66 10.05 3.83
CA LEU A 66 -8.59 8.93 3.80
C LEU A 66 -9.81 9.28 2.94
N VAL A 67 -10.02 8.53 1.87
CA VAL A 67 -11.19 8.65 1.00
C VAL A 67 -12.14 7.49 1.29
N PHE A 68 -13.40 7.79 1.60
CA PHE A 68 -14.40 6.76 1.85
C PHE A 68 -15.78 7.13 1.30
N GLY A 69 -16.58 6.11 0.99
CA GLY A 69 -17.95 6.27 0.50
C GLY A 69 -18.92 5.49 1.37
N LEU A 70 -19.89 6.17 1.97
CA LEU A 70 -20.91 5.55 2.83
C LEU A 70 -22.08 5.01 1.99
N ASP A 71 -22.68 3.92 2.46
CA ASP A 71 -23.89 3.32 1.88
C ASP A 71 -25.20 4.05 2.24
N LYS A 72 -25.11 5.32 2.66
CA LYS A 72 -26.24 6.19 3.00
C LYS A 72 -27.08 6.47 1.76
N ASN A 73 -28.40 6.37 1.92
CA ASN A 73 -29.37 6.77 0.91
C ASN A 73 -30.70 7.16 1.57
N GLU A 74 -31.46 8.03 0.88
CA GLU A 74 -32.74 8.56 1.37
C GLU A 74 -33.74 7.45 1.73
N TYR A 75 -33.75 6.32 1.01
CA TYR A 75 -34.60 5.17 1.33
C TYR A 75 -34.25 4.53 2.68
N ARG A 76 -32.96 4.45 3.04
CA ARG A 76 -32.51 3.90 4.33
C ARG A 76 -32.85 4.82 5.49
N ASP A 77 -32.79 6.13 5.25
CA ASP A 77 -33.10 7.17 6.23
C ASP A 77 -34.62 7.30 6.46
N THR A 78 -35.42 7.18 5.41
CA THR A 78 -36.86 7.48 5.47
C THR A 78 -37.78 6.27 5.55
N VAL A 79 -37.35 5.11 5.03
CA VAL A 79 -38.20 3.91 4.91
C VAL A 79 -37.70 2.74 5.75
N ALA A 80 -36.38 2.50 5.79
CA ALA A 80 -35.81 1.33 6.44
C ALA A 80 -35.33 1.59 7.89
N ASN A 81 -35.34 2.85 8.36
CA ASN A 81 -34.94 3.27 9.70
C ASN A 81 -33.56 2.73 10.14
N TYR A 82 -32.62 2.59 9.20
CA TYR A 82 -31.25 2.18 9.50
C TYR A 82 -30.46 3.41 9.94
N GLY A 83 -30.36 3.66 11.24
CA GLY A 83 -29.55 4.76 11.80
C GLY A 83 -28.02 4.56 11.72
N VAL A 84 -27.55 3.55 10.96
CA VAL A 84 -26.14 3.16 10.88
C VAL A 84 -25.74 2.94 9.42
N TYR A 85 -24.71 3.66 8.99
CA TYR A 85 -24.11 3.57 7.66
C TYR A 85 -22.81 2.76 7.69
N ARG A 86 -22.38 2.25 6.53
CA ARG A 86 -21.12 1.52 6.37
C ARG A 86 -20.30 2.08 5.22
N PRO A 87 -18.97 2.22 5.37
CA PRO A 87 -18.10 2.59 4.26
C PRO A 87 -17.94 1.39 3.33
N ASP A 88 -18.45 1.52 2.11
CA ASP A 88 -18.35 0.49 1.05
C ASP A 88 -17.10 0.66 0.17
N THR A 89 -16.49 1.85 0.26
CA THR A 89 -15.25 2.25 -0.39
C THR A 89 -14.35 2.84 0.67
N ILE A 90 -13.11 2.37 0.77
CA ILE A 90 -12.11 2.83 1.73
C ILE A 90 -10.77 2.85 1.00
N MET A 91 -10.16 4.02 0.86
CA MET A 91 -8.86 4.18 0.23
C MET A 91 -8.02 5.19 1.00
N LEU A 92 -6.73 4.93 1.16
CA LEU A 92 -5.77 5.94 1.57
C LEU A 92 -5.10 6.51 0.33
N ALA A 93 -5.21 7.82 0.12
CA ALA A 93 -4.42 8.54 -0.87
C ALA A 93 -3.24 9.21 -0.16
N THR A 94 -2.02 8.81 -0.49
CA THR A 94 -0.79 9.48 -0.06
C THR A 94 -0.28 10.31 -1.21
N LEU A 95 -0.25 11.63 -1.03
CA LEU A 95 0.21 12.59 -2.03
C LEU A 95 1.60 13.05 -1.66
N ASP A 96 2.55 13.01 -2.60
CA ASP A 96 3.87 13.60 -2.47
C ASP A 96 3.95 14.86 -3.35
N PHE A 97 3.95 16.04 -2.72
CA PHE A 97 3.96 17.32 -3.42
C PHE A 97 5.30 17.62 -4.10
N LYS A 98 6.39 17.03 -3.61
CA LYS A 98 7.74 17.25 -4.14
C LYS A 98 7.96 16.42 -5.40
N GLU A 99 7.61 15.15 -5.35
CA GLU A 99 7.76 14.22 -6.48
C GLU A 99 6.57 14.26 -7.45
N ASN A 100 5.47 14.93 -7.07
CA ASN A 100 4.19 14.97 -7.81
C ASN A 100 3.62 13.57 -8.06
N THR A 101 3.67 12.72 -7.04
CA THR A 101 3.14 11.36 -7.09
C THR A 101 1.95 11.19 -6.16
N ILE A 102 1.13 10.16 -6.43
CA ILE A 102 0.04 9.73 -5.59
C ILE A 102 0.09 8.21 -5.48
N ASP A 103 0.17 7.70 -4.26
CA ASP A 103 -0.08 6.29 -3.95
C ASP A 103 -1.51 6.14 -3.43
N LEU A 104 -2.34 5.36 -4.12
CA LEU A 104 -3.72 5.11 -3.74
C LEU A 104 -3.90 3.65 -3.30
N VAL A 105 -4.02 3.44 -1.99
CA VAL A 105 -4.17 2.13 -1.37
C VAL A 105 -5.62 1.88 -1.04
N SER A 106 -6.25 0.94 -1.75
CA SER A 106 -7.60 0.48 -1.46
C SER A 106 -7.61 -0.58 -0.37
N LEU A 107 -8.49 -0.40 0.62
CA LEU A 107 -8.76 -1.37 1.67
C LEU A 107 -10.13 -2.01 1.40
N PRO A 108 -10.20 -3.29 1.01
CA PRO A 108 -11.48 -3.96 0.79
C PRO A 108 -12.38 -3.85 2.01
N ARG A 109 -13.66 -3.52 1.81
CA ARG A 109 -14.61 -3.24 2.91
C ARG A 109 -14.81 -4.40 3.90
N ASP A 110 -14.53 -5.63 3.45
CA ASP A 110 -14.67 -6.86 4.24
C ASP A 110 -13.35 -7.31 4.90
N THR A 111 -12.32 -6.44 4.90
CA THR A 111 -11.02 -6.72 5.53
C THR A 111 -11.19 -7.01 7.03
N TYR A 112 -10.69 -8.16 7.50
CA TYR A 112 -10.78 -8.59 8.89
C TYR A 112 -9.65 -7.97 9.74
N VAL A 113 -10.02 -7.02 10.60
CA VAL A 113 -9.07 -6.17 11.33
C VAL A 113 -9.54 -5.87 12.75
N PRO A 114 -8.62 -5.58 13.70
CA PRO A 114 -8.98 -4.97 14.97
C PRO A 114 -9.67 -3.64 14.72
N ILE A 115 -10.82 -3.43 15.37
CA ILE A 115 -11.53 -2.15 15.26
C ILE A 115 -10.99 -1.20 16.33
N TYR A 116 -10.60 0.00 15.93
CA TYR A 116 -10.10 1.03 16.83
C TYR A 116 -11.08 1.29 17.99
N ASN A 117 -10.54 1.61 19.17
CA ASN A 117 -11.29 1.78 20.43
C ASN A 117 -12.13 0.57 20.87
N ARG A 118 -11.89 -0.63 20.34
CA ARG A 118 -12.62 -1.84 20.76
C ARG A 118 -11.71 -3.04 20.96
N SER A 119 -12.16 -3.95 21.84
CA SER A 119 -11.58 -5.29 21.95
C SER A 119 -12.20 -6.19 20.88
N GLY A 120 -11.37 -6.76 20.01
CA GLY A 120 -11.79 -7.75 19.01
C GLY A 120 -11.63 -7.25 17.57
N LYS A 121 -11.93 -8.15 16.63
CA LYS A 121 -11.77 -7.94 15.18
C LYS A 121 -13.10 -8.11 14.47
N ASP A 122 -13.29 -7.36 13.39
CA ASP A 122 -14.42 -7.50 12.48
C ASP A 122 -14.06 -6.92 11.10
N LYS A 123 -15.02 -6.89 10.18
CA LYS A 123 -14.89 -6.21 8.88
C LYS A 123 -14.59 -4.73 9.09
N ILE A 124 -13.64 -4.17 8.35
CA ILE A 124 -13.30 -2.75 8.45
C ILE A 124 -14.51 -1.82 8.19
N ASN A 125 -15.50 -2.25 7.41
CA ASN A 125 -16.74 -1.47 7.20
C ASN A 125 -17.73 -1.48 8.38
N SER A 126 -17.42 -2.16 9.47
CA SER A 126 -18.21 -2.15 10.71
C SER A 126 -17.89 -0.97 11.63
N THR A 127 -16.86 -0.16 11.32
CA THR A 127 -16.38 0.96 12.16
C THR A 127 -17.50 1.91 12.59
N PHE A 128 -18.33 2.37 11.64
CA PHE A 128 -19.46 3.27 11.92
C PHE A 128 -20.55 2.61 12.77
N MET A 129 -20.80 1.31 12.58
CA MET A 129 -21.73 0.56 13.42
C MET A 129 -21.25 0.49 14.85
N TYR A 130 -19.96 0.21 15.04
CA TYR A 130 -19.40 0.12 16.37
C TYR A 130 -19.28 1.47 17.06
N ALA A 131 -18.89 2.51 16.33
CA ALA A 131 -18.91 3.88 16.82
C ALA A 131 -20.29 4.29 17.35
N SER A 132 -21.38 3.84 16.71
CA SER A 132 -22.75 4.17 17.14
C SER A 132 -23.12 3.63 18.53
N TYR A 133 -22.41 2.61 19.05
CA TYR A 133 -22.63 2.10 20.41
C TYR A 133 -21.91 2.93 21.49
N ASP A 134 -20.90 3.71 21.10
CA ASP A 134 -20.06 4.49 22.01
C ASP A 134 -20.53 5.96 22.11
N VAL A 135 -21.54 6.35 21.33
CA VAL A 135 -22.14 7.69 21.29
C VAL A 135 -23.25 7.82 22.36
N GLN A 136 -23.18 8.88 23.18
CA GLN A 136 -24.29 9.27 24.06
C GLN A 136 -25.34 10.08 23.28
N GLU A 137 -26.61 10.10 23.73
CA GLU A 137 -27.69 10.87 23.07
C GLU A 137 -27.33 12.36 22.92
N SER A 138 -26.76 12.76 21.77
CA SER A 138 -26.56 14.14 21.22
C SER A 138 -25.31 14.30 20.35
N GLU A 139 -24.39 13.32 20.27
CA GLU A 139 -23.22 13.40 19.37
C GLU A 139 -23.54 12.91 17.93
N ASP A 140 -22.87 13.49 16.94
CA ASP A 140 -22.99 13.07 15.54
C ASP A 140 -22.32 11.70 15.36
N THR A 141 -23.13 10.68 15.09
CA THR A 141 -22.67 9.30 14.85
C THR A 141 -21.74 9.19 13.65
N ILE A 142 -21.78 10.15 12.72
CA ILE A 142 -20.89 10.20 11.57
C ILE A 142 -19.47 10.55 12.02
N ASP A 143 -19.29 11.60 12.83
CA ASP A 143 -17.96 12.03 13.29
C ASP A 143 -17.26 10.94 14.09
N LYS A 144 -18.00 10.27 14.99
CA LYS A 144 -17.44 9.13 15.73
C LYS A 144 -17.11 7.93 14.83
N GLY A 145 -17.94 7.68 13.81
CA GLY A 145 -17.67 6.66 12.80
C GLY A 145 -16.39 6.95 11.99
N ILE A 146 -16.15 8.23 11.67
CA ILE A 146 -14.93 8.69 10.99
C ILE A 146 -13.71 8.48 11.88
N GLU A 147 -13.78 8.84 13.17
CA GLU A 147 -12.71 8.57 14.14
C GLU A 147 -12.34 7.08 14.17
N TYR A 148 -13.34 6.20 14.24
CA TYR A 148 -13.12 4.74 14.28
C TYR A 148 -12.50 4.25 12.98
N LEU A 149 -12.96 4.76 11.83
CA LEU A 149 -12.40 4.39 10.54
C LEU A 149 -10.95 4.87 10.40
N ILE A 150 -10.65 6.12 10.76
CA ILE A 150 -9.30 6.69 10.73
C ILE A 150 -8.35 5.86 11.59
N GLY A 151 -8.70 5.63 12.86
CA GLY A 151 -7.85 4.85 13.77
C GLY A 151 -7.66 3.41 13.32
N THR A 152 -8.70 2.79 12.74
CA THR A 152 -8.62 1.42 12.23
C THR A 152 -7.73 1.34 10.98
N VAL A 153 -7.89 2.26 10.02
CA VAL A 153 -7.06 2.29 8.81
C VAL A 153 -5.61 2.61 9.15
N SER A 154 -5.37 3.59 10.03
CA SER A 154 -4.04 3.94 10.52
C SER A 154 -3.34 2.72 11.14
N ASN A 155 -4.00 2.03 12.09
CA ASN A 155 -3.44 0.83 12.72
C ASN A 155 -3.14 -0.30 11.71
N VAL A 156 -4.06 -0.55 10.78
CA VAL A 156 -3.87 -1.58 9.74
C VAL A 156 -2.68 -1.28 8.85
N LEU A 157 -2.39 0.00 8.60
CA LEU A 157 -1.30 0.45 7.75
C LEU A 157 -0.02 0.79 8.52
N GLY A 158 0.15 0.30 9.75
CA GLY A 158 1.39 0.49 10.52
C GLY A 158 1.49 1.87 11.15
N ASP A 159 0.37 2.38 11.66
CA ASP A 159 0.24 3.66 12.37
C ASP A 159 0.57 4.88 11.49
N ILE A 160 0.34 4.77 10.18
CA ILE A 160 0.44 5.90 9.24
C ILE A 160 -0.49 7.04 9.71
N PRO A 161 -0.01 8.29 9.80
CA PRO A 161 -0.83 9.42 10.21
C PRO A 161 -1.87 9.75 9.15
N ILE A 162 -3.13 9.90 9.54
CA ILE A 162 -4.25 10.27 8.66
C ILE A 162 -4.87 11.55 9.22
N ASN A 163 -4.39 12.70 8.75
CA ASN A 163 -4.83 14.00 9.25
C ASN A 163 -6.03 14.55 8.48
N TYR A 164 -6.29 14.05 7.27
CA TYR A 164 -7.37 14.54 6.42
C TYR A 164 -8.23 13.41 5.90
N TYR A 165 -9.48 13.72 5.61
CA TYR A 165 -10.40 12.77 5.00
C TYR A 165 -11.39 13.44 4.06
N VAL A 166 -11.91 12.65 3.12
CA VAL A 166 -13.05 13.00 2.27
C VAL A 166 -14.03 11.83 2.28
N GLY A 167 -15.17 12.03 2.91
CA GLY A 167 -16.28 11.09 2.96
C GLY A 167 -17.40 11.50 2.02
N ILE A 168 -17.74 10.63 1.08
CA ILE A 168 -18.93 10.77 0.24
C ILE A 168 -20.11 10.16 1.00
N THR A 169 -20.97 11.01 1.54
CA THR A 169 -22.16 10.56 2.30
C THR A 169 -23.38 10.34 1.42
N ASP A 170 -23.36 10.83 0.18
CA ASP A 170 -24.43 10.61 -0.79
C ASP A 170 -23.81 10.37 -2.15
N MET A 171 -24.15 9.24 -2.77
CA MET A 171 -23.62 8.85 -4.07
C MET A 171 -24.06 9.80 -5.21
N ASP A 172 -25.09 10.63 -4.98
CA ASP A 172 -25.45 11.71 -5.91
C ASP A 172 -24.36 12.77 -6.03
N VAL A 173 -23.47 12.89 -5.04
CA VAL A 173 -22.28 13.77 -5.13
C VAL A 173 -21.44 13.44 -6.34
N VAL A 174 -21.12 12.16 -6.53
CA VAL A 174 -20.34 11.71 -7.70
C VAL A 174 -21.07 12.09 -8.97
N THR A 175 -22.37 11.79 -9.05
CA THR A 175 -23.16 12.14 -10.24
C THR A 175 -23.10 13.64 -10.56
N LYS A 176 -23.34 14.49 -9.55
CA LYS A 176 -23.34 15.95 -9.67
C LYS A 176 -21.99 16.50 -10.10
N ILE A 177 -20.88 16.03 -9.51
CA ILE A 177 -19.52 16.46 -9.88
C ILE A 177 -19.26 16.13 -11.36
N ILE A 178 -19.55 14.90 -11.76
CA ILE A 178 -19.25 14.40 -13.11
C ILE A 178 -20.08 15.12 -14.17
N ASP A 179 -21.36 15.34 -13.90
CA ASP A 179 -22.22 16.08 -14.83
C ASP A 179 -21.79 17.55 -14.94
N GLU A 180 -21.36 18.18 -13.83
CA GLU A 180 -20.86 19.56 -13.82
C GLU A 180 -19.55 19.70 -14.60
N ILE A 181 -18.61 18.76 -14.51
CA ILE A 181 -17.39 18.77 -15.33
C ILE A 181 -17.65 18.40 -16.80
N GLY A 182 -18.86 17.93 -17.13
CA GLY A 182 -19.30 17.62 -18.49
C GLY A 182 -19.09 16.17 -18.92
N GLY A 183 -19.02 15.24 -17.97
CA GLY A 183 -18.72 13.82 -18.15
C GLY A 183 -17.23 13.51 -18.22
N ILE A 184 -16.86 12.23 -18.13
CA ILE A 184 -15.46 11.79 -18.25
C ILE A 184 -15.28 10.80 -19.39
N ASN A 185 -14.13 10.86 -20.06
CA ASN A 185 -13.71 9.81 -20.98
C ASN A 185 -12.99 8.71 -20.21
N ILE A 186 -13.42 7.46 -20.38
CA ILE A 186 -12.85 6.31 -19.68
C ILE A 186 -12.93 5.07 -20.57
N ASP A 187 -11.88 4.26 -20.53
CA ASP A 187 -11.85 2.95 -21.19
C ASP A 187 -12.59 1.92 -20.32
N VAL A 188 -13.85 1.64 -20.63
CA VAL A 188 -14.68 0.73 -19.84
C VAL A 188 -14.16 -0.70 -20.05
N GLN A 189 -13.66 -1.32 -18.98
CA GLN A 189 -12.95 -2.61 -19.07
C GLN A 189 -13.82 -3.76 -19.57
N HIS A 190 -15.15 -3.71 -19.33
CA HIS A 190 -16.10 -4.75 -19.68
C HIS A 190 -17.50 -4.18 -19.95
N THR A 191 -18.26 -4.80 -20.85
CA THR A 191 -19.66 -4.42 -21.10
C THR A 191 -20.50 -4.58 -19.83
N LEU A 192 -21.14 -3.49 -19.42
CA LEU A 192 -22.00 -3.42 -18.23
C LEU A 192 -23.46 -3.64 -18.64
N TYR A 193 -24.02 -4.77 -18.23
CA TYR A 193 -25.43 -5.10 -18.48
C TYR A 193 -26.38 -4.47 -17.46
N ALA A 194 -27.65 -4.28 -17.81
CA ALA A 194 -28.67 -3.67 -16.97
C ALA A 194 -28.97 -4.46 -15.68
N LYS A 195 -29.60 -3.78 -14.71
CA LYS A 195 -29.96 -4.33 -13.38
C LYS A 195 -28.75 -4.94 -12.64
N ASN A 196 -27.61 -4.27 -12.70
CA ASN A 196 -26.32 -4.72 -12.16
C ASN A 196 -25.94 -6.12 -12.66
N GLY A 197 -26.10 -6.36 -13.96
CA GLY A 197 -25.79 -7.64 -14.59
C GLY A 197 -26.90 -8.68 -14.57
N LYS A 198 -27.95 -8.50 -13.75
CA LYS A 198 -29.08 -9.45 -13.67
C LYS A 198 -29.87 -9.56 -14.97
N ASP A 199 -29.84 -8.51 -15.79
CA ASP A 199 -30.47 -8.51 -17.11
C ASP A 199 -29.40 -8.42 -18.20
N ARG A 200 -28.89 -9.59 -18.60
CA ARG A 200 -27.87 -9.72 -19.66
C ARG A 200 -28.42 -9.51 -21.07
N THR A 201 -29.72 -9.30 -21.22
CA THR A 201 -30.33 -9.02 -22.54
C THR A 201 -30.24 -7.55 -22.93
N LYS A 202 -29.93 -6.68 -21.97
CA LYS A 202 -29.86 -5.24 -22.17
C LYS A 202 -28.50 -4.70 -21.73
N VAL A 203 -27.74 -4.15 -22.68
CA VAL A 203 -26.51 -3.42 -22.38
C VAL A 203 -26.85 -2.03 -21.83
N ARG A 204 -26.12 -1.61 -20.79
CA ARG A 204 -26.22 -0.28 -20.19
C ARG A 204 -25.05 0.61 -20.59
N VAL A 205 -23.85 0.05 -20.60
CA VAL A 205 -22.58 0.69 -21.01
C VAL A 205 -21.78 -0.36 -21.77
N GLU A 206 -21.29 -0.03 -22.96
CA GLU A 206 -20.43 -0.92 -23.75
C GLU A 206 -18.98 -0.86 -23.26
N GLU A 207 -18.22 -1.93 -23.49
CA GLU A 207 -16.77 -1.93 -23.29
C GLU A 207 -16.05 -0.95 -24.24
N GLY A 208 -14.82 -0.58 -23.88
CA GLY A 208 -13.96 0.32 -24.63
C GLY A 208 -14.11 1.80 -24.22
N MET A 209 -13.46 2.68 -24.98
CA MET A 209 -13.50 4.12 -24.74
C MET A 209 -14.93 4.68 -24.83
N GLN A 210 -15.43 5.17 -23.70
CA GLN A 210 -16.75 5.79 -23.58
C GLN A 210 -16.64 7.14 -22.89
N LYS A 211 -17.56 8.05 -23.22
CA LYS A 211 -17.80 9.25 -22.42
C LYS A 211 -18.96 9.02 -21.47
N LEU A 212 -18.67 8.84 -20.18
CA LEU A 212 -19.66 8.56 -19.16
C LEU A 212 -20.13 9.84 -18.46
N ASN A 213 -21.45 9.98 -18.33
CA ASN A 213 -22.07 10.94 -17.41
C ASN A 213 -22.03 10.39 -15.97
N GLY A 214 -22.48 11.19 -15.01
CA GLY A 214 -22.46 10.83 -13.60
C GLY A 214 -23.20 9.55 -13.26
N LYS A 215 -24.38 9.32 -13.87
CA LYS A 215 -25.18 8.11 -13.64
C LYS A 215 -24.50 6.85 -14.19
N ASP A 216 -23.89 6.94 -15.37
CA ASP A 216 -23.18 5.83 -15.99
C ASP A 216 -21.89 5.49 -15.25
N LEU A 217 -21.17 6.51 -14.79
CA LEU A 217 -19.99 6.32 -13.96
C LEU A 217 -20.34 5.69 -12.61
N GLN A 218 -21.39 6.18 -11.95
CA GLN A 218 -21.86 5.60 -10.69
C GLN A 218 -22.32 4.15 -10.89
N TYR A 219 -22.95 3.84 -12.02
CA TYR A 219 -23.31 2.47 -12.39
C TYR A 219 -22.07 1.58 -12.53
N TYR A 220 -21.02 2.09 -13.20
CA TYR A 220 -19.76 1.39 -13.35
C TYR A 220 -19.08 1.13 -12.00
N ALA A 221 -18.97 2.14 -11.14
CA ALA A 221 -18.38 2.02 -9.80
C ALA A 221 -19.10 1.01 -8.88
N ARG A 222 -20.38 0.71 -9.16
CA ARG A 222 -21.22 -0.19 -8.35
C ARG A 222 -21.43 -1.56 -8.99
N TYR A 223 -20.88 -1.80 -10.17
CA TYR A 223 -21.04 -3.08 -10.86
C TYR A 223 -20.26 -4.18 -10.13
N ARG A 224 -20.91 -5.31 -9.84
CA ARG A 224 -20.34 -6.42 -9.03
C ARG A 224 -20.36 -7.77 -9.73
N MET A 225 -20.92 -7.87 -10.94
CA MET A 225 -21.11 -9.16 -11.62
C MET A 225 -19.84 -9.58 -12.37
N TYR A 226 -18.72 -9.55 -11.65
CA TYR A 226 -17.41 -10.00 -12.09
C TYR A 226 -16.99 -11.25 -11.29
N PRO A 227 -16.05 -12.08 -11.81
CA PRO A 227 -15.68 -13.36 -11.19
C PRO A 227 -15.19 -13.26 -9.74
N LEU A 228 -14.52 -12.17 -9.35
CA LEU A 228 -13.98 -11.92 -8.00
C LEU A 228 -14.84 -10.92 -7.20
N GLY A 229 -16.01 -10.52 -7.73
CA GLY A 229 -17.02 -9.75 -7.01
C GLY A 229 -16.53 -8.40 -6.48
N ASP A 230 -16.32 -8.31 -5.16
CA ASP A 230 -15.96 -7.06 -4.47
C ASP A 230 -14.54 -6.58 -4.82
N ILE A 231 -13.60 -7.48 -5.17
CA ILE A 231 -12.23 -7.10 -5.55
C ILE A 231 -12.20 -6.47 -6.94
N ASP A 232 -12.98 -7.00 -7.89
CA ASP A 232 -13.12 -6.38 -9.21
C ASP A 232 -13.78 -5.00 -9.13
N ARG A 233 -14.66 -4.80 -8.14
CA ARG A 233 -15.21 -3.46 -7.85
C ARG A 233 -14.11 -2.50 -7.37
N VAL A 234 -13.21 -2.95 -6.51
CA VAL A 234 -12.06 -2.14 -6.06
C VAL A 234 -11.20 -1.73 -7.27
N ALA A 235 -10.90 -2.67 -8.17
CA ALA A 235 -10.14 -2.38 -9.39
C ALA A 235 -10.87 -1.37 -10.29
N SER A 236 -12.20 -1.50 -10.45
CA SER A 236 -13.02 -0.55 -11.21
C SER A 236 -13.01 0.85 -10.59
N GLN A 237 -13.06 0.96 -9.25
CA GLN A 237 -13.01 2.24 -8.54
C GLN A 237 -11.65 2.93 -8.70
N GLN A 238 -10.55 2.19 -8.62
CA GLN A 238 -9.21 2.69 -8.90
C GLN A 238 -9.08 3.17 -10.34
N HIS A 239 -9.60 2.39 -11.29
CA HIS A 239 -9.61 2.77 -12.71
C HIS A 239 -10.41 4.05 -12.96
N ILE A 240 -11.55 4.22 -12.29
CA ILE A 240 -12.34 5.45 -12.32
C ILE A 240 -11.53 6.63 -11.78
N ILE A 241 -10.81 6.49 -10.67
CA ILE A 241 -9.99 7.58 -10.10
C ILE A 241 -8.86 7.97 -11.05
N LYS A 242 -8.19 6.99 -11.68
CA LYS A 242 -7.17 7.27 -12.72
C LYS A 242 -7.78 8.07 -13.88
N ALA A 243 -8.93 7.65 -14.38
CA ALA A 243 -9.63 8.36 -15.45
C ALA A 243 -10.05 9.77 -15.03
N LEU A 244 -10.51 9.97 -13.78
CA LEU A 244 -10.87 11.30 -13.28
C LEU A 244 -9.67 12.23 -13.27
N LEU A 245 -8.51 11.76 -12.77
CA LEU A 245 -7.27 12.54 -12.73
C LEU A 245 -6.83 12.97 -14.14
N GLU A 246 -6.89 12.05 -15.11
CA GLU A 246 -6.58 12.35 -16.51
C GLU A 246 -7.53 13.42 -17.09
N ASN A 247 -8.83 13.28 -16.83
CA ASN A 247 -9.82 14.20 -17.36
C ASN A 247 -9.69 15.59 -16.73
N LEU A 248 -9.31 15.72 -15.45
CA LEU A 248 -9.09 17.00 -14.77
C LEU A 248 -8.11 17.93 -15.51
N LYS A 249 -7.11 17.37 -16.21
CA LYS A 249 -6.16 18.15 -17.01
C LYS A 249 -6.77 18.71 -18.29
N SER A 250 -7.71 17.98 -18.87
CA SER A 250 -8.30 18.26 -20.19
C SER A 250 -9.56 19.11 -20.13
N THR A 251 -10.22 19.15 -18.96
CA THR A 251 -11.45 19.90 -18.73
C THR A 251 -11.14 21.23 -18.05
N ASN A 252 -11.95 22.26 -18.28
CA ASN A 252 -11.91 23.51 -17.51
C ASN A 252 -12.40 23.32 -16.05
N SER A 253 -12.17 22.14 -15.46
CA SER A 253 -12.69 21.73 -14.15
C SER A 253 -12.21 22.64 -13.03
N LEU A 254 -10.97 23.13 -13.09
CA LEU A 254 -10.44 24.07 -12.09
C LEU A 254 -11.24 25.38 -12.03
N ILE A 255 -11.73 25.88 -13.18
CA ILE A 255 -12.58 27.08 -13.25
C ILE A 255 -13.93 26.83 -12.60
N LYS A 256 -14.44 25.59 -12.70
CA LYS A 256 -15.73 25.17 -12.14
C LYS A 256 -15.65 24.77 -10.67
N LEU A 257 -14.46 24.68 -10.07
CA LEU A 257 -14.29 24.17 -8.71
C LEU A 257 -15.15 24.88 -7.66
N PRO A 258 -15.29 26.23 -7.63
CA PRO A 258 -16.18 26.89 -6.67
C PRO A 258 -17.64 26.48 -6.83
N GLN A 259 -18.12 26.33 -8.08
CA GLN A 259 -19.48 25.90 -8.38
C GLN A 259 -19.69 24.44 -7.99
N ILE A 260 -18.73 23.57 -8.30
CA ILE A 260 -18.77 22.14 -7.92
C ILE A 260 -18.79 22.02 -6.40
N TYR A 261 -17.89 22.70 -5.69
CA TYR A 261 -17.82 22.67 -4.23
C TYR A 261 -19.15 23.09 -3.61
N ASN A 262 -19.72 24.23 -4.02
CA ASN A 262 -21.01 24.69 -3.51
C ASN A 262 -22.17 23.72 -3.80
N LEU A 263 -22.09 22.94 -4.89
CA LEU A 263 -23.12 21.98 -5.28
C LEU A 263 -23.11 20.71 -4.40
N VAL A 264 -21.96 20.36 -3.81
CA VAL A 264 -21.77 19.08 -3.14
C VAL A 264 -21.28 19.17 -1.70
N SER A 265 -20.88 20.34 -1.21
CA SER A 265 -20.31 20.51 0.13
C SER A 265 -21.24 20.04 1.25
N GLU A 266 -22.57 20.15 1.07
CA GLU A 266 -23.56 19.67 2.06
C GLU A 266 -23.62 18.13 2.14
N ASN A 267 -23.19 17.44 1.09
CA ASN A 267 -23.24 15.97 0.98
C ASN A 267 -21.84 15.33 1.10
N LEU A 268 -20.81 16.14 1.37
CA LEU A 268 -19.44 15.72 1.66
C LEU A 268 -19.17 15.93 3.15
N THR A 269 -18.54 14.94 3.79
CA THR A 269 -17.92 15.14 5.10
C THR A 269 -16.42 15.21 4.90
N THR A 270 -15.79 16.31 5.34
CA THR A 270 -14.35 16.51 5.20
C THR A 270 -13.88 17.53 6.23
N ASN A 271 -12.64 17.39 6.67
CA ASN A 271 -11.93 18.40 7.45
C ASN A 271 -10.97 19.25 6.59
N LEU A 272 -11.03 19.13 5.26
CA LEU A 272 -10.29 19.98 4.32
C LEU A 272 -11.00 21.32 4.13
N SER A 273 -10.22 22.40 4.16
CA SER A 273 -10.68 23.72 3.76
C SER A 273 -10.85 23.82 2.23
N PHE A 274 -11.65 24.78 1.77
CA PHE A 274 -11.80 25.06 0.34
C PHE A 274 -10.45 25.40 -0.32
N GLN A 275 -9.56 26.11 0.40
CA GLN A 275 -8.19 26.39 -0.03
C GLN A 275 -7.40 25.11 -0.27
N GLN A 276 -7.43 24.17 0.69
CA GLN A 276 -6.76 22.87 0.55
C GLN A 276 -7.34 22.06 -0.60
N ILE A 277 -8.66 21.99 -0.76
CA ILE A 277 -9.31 21.31 -1.90
C ILE A 277 -8.86 21.93 -3.23
N SER A 278 -8.73 23.25 -3.28
CA SER A 278 -8.24 23.98 -4.46
C SER A 278 -6.77 23.66 -4.77
N ALA A 279 -5.94 23.59 -3.74
CA ALA A 279 -4.54 23.18 -3.85
C ALA A 279 -4.41 21.73 -4.36
N LEU A 280 -5.19 20.79 -3.81
CA LEU A 280 -5.24 19.39 -4.28
C LEU A 280 -5.73 19.28 -5.72
N SER A 281 -6.73 20.07 -6.10
CA SER A 281 -7.24 20.10 -7.47
C SER A 281 -6.18 20.59 -8.44
N LEU A 282 -5.46 21.66 -8.10
CA LEU A 282 -4.34 22.17 -8.90
C LEU A 282 -3.20 21.15 -8.94
N PHE A 283 -2.85 20.54 -7.81
CA PHE A 283 -1.83 19.49 -7.72
C PHE A 283 -2.17 18.31 -8.62
N GLY A 284 -3.42 17.83 -8.61
CA GLY A 284 -3.88 16.75 -9.48
C GLY A 284 -3.65 17.02 -10.97
N THR A 285 -3.69 18.29 -11.41
CA THR A 285 -3.34 18.63 -12.80
C THR A 285 -1.85 18.48 -13.13
N LYS A 286 -0.98 18.49 -12.11
CA LYS A 286 0.48 18.29 -12.24
C LYS A 286 0.84 16.80 -12.26
N VAL A 287 0.10 15.94 -11.55
CA VAL A 287 0.35 14.49 -11.46
C VAL A 287 0.09 13.79 -12.78
N ASN A 288 1.08 13.11 -13.36
CA ASN A 288 0.90 12.31 -14.57
C ASN A 288 0.28 10.95 -14.28
N LYS A 289 -0.23 10.26 -15.30
CA LYS A 289 -0.89 8.95 -15.16
C LYS A 289 0.05 7.93 -14.51
N GLU A 290 1.30 7.93 -14.95
CA GLU A 290 2.37 7.06 -14.48
C GLU A 290 2.85 7.42 -13.07
N SER A 291 2.42 8.56 -12.54
CA SER A 291 2.73 9.03 -11.18
C SER A 291 1.57 8.75 -10.20
N LEU A 292 0.49 8.11 -10.67
CA LEU A 292 -0.60 7.60 -9.83
C LEU A 292 -0.53 6.08 -9.78
N GLU A 293 0.07 5.58 -8.71
CA GLU A 293 0.12 4.16 -8.41
C GLU A 293 -1.06 3.74 -7.55
N THR A 294 -1.58 2.55 -7.83
CA THR A 294 -2.80 2.04 -7.19
C THR A 294 -2.57 0.65 -6.67
N TYR A 295 -2.87 0.45 -5.40
CA TYR A 295 -2.63 -0.81 -4.70
C TYR A 295 -3.90 -1.29 -4.01
N THR A 296 -4.04 -2.59 -3.84
CA THR A 296 -5.06 -3.16 -2.96
C THR A 296 -4.34 -3.81 -1.79
N LEU A 297 -4.82 -3.58 -0.57
CA LEU A 297 -4.24 -4.16 0.63
C LEU A 297 -4.11 -5.70 0.47
N PRO A 298 -2.88 -6.26 0.50
CA PRO A 298 -2.66 -7.67 0.20
C PRO A 298 -3.46 -8.61 1.11
N GLY A 299 -4.19 -9.54 0.51
CA GLY A 299 -5.04 -10.47 1.23
C GLY A 299 -5.68 -11.51 0.32
N ASP A 300 -6.47 -12.38 0.92
CA ASP A 300 -7.26 -13.41 0.25
C ASP A 300 -8.68 -13.44 0.81
N PHE A 301 -9.59 -14.07 0.09
CA PHE A 301 -10.87 -14.44 0.68
C PHE A 301 -10.66 -15.48 1.77
N GLY A 302 -11.32 -15.28 2.91
CA GLY A 302 -11.45 -16.31 3.93
C GLY A 302 -12.80 -16.33 4.61
N GLU A 303 -13.05 -17.37 5.39
CA GLU A 303 -14.33 -17.56 6.07
C GLU A 303 -14.12 -17.81 7.57
N LEU A 304 -14.86 -17.09 8.41
CA LEU A 304 -14.88 -17.27 9.86
C LEU A 304 -16.33 -17.46 10.29
N ALA A 305 -16.64 -18.59 10.92
CA ALA A 305 -17.99 -18.93 11.38
C ALA A 305 -19.10 -18.77 10.30
N GLY A 306 -18.79 -19.11 9.03
CA GLY A 306 -19.73 -19.01 7.92
C GLY A 306 -19.88 -17.60 7.33
N ILE A 307 -19.07 -16.62 7.78
CA ILE A 307 -19.04 -15.26 7.27
C ILE A 307 -17.77 -15.08 6.45
N SER A 308 -17.90 -14.57 5.23
CA SER A 308 -16.75 -14.28 4.35
C SER A 308 -16.09 -12.95 4.71
N TYR A 309 -14.76 -12.93 4.67
CA TYR A 309 -13.86 -11.83 4.97
C TYR A 309 -12.77 -11.71 3.90
N TRP A 310 -12.11 -10.55 3.86
CA TRP A 310 -10.80 -10.38 3.25
C TRP A 310 -9.73 -10.51 4.34
N ILE A 311 -8.92 -11.55 4.28
CA ILE A 311 -7.92 -11.90 5.28
C ILE A 311 -6.57 -11.37 4.81
N ILE A 312 -5.94 -10.54 5.63
CA ILE A 312 -4.70 -9.87 5.24
C ILE A 312 -3.54 -10.87 5.22
N GLN A 313 -2.79 -10.88 4.11
CA GLN A 313 -1.51 -11.58 4.03
C GLN A 313 -0.44 -10.77 4.78
N GLN A 314 -0.23 -11.08 6.07
CA GLN A 314 0.55 -10.23 6.99
C GLN A 314 1.99 -9.97 6.55
N ASN A 315 2.69 -10.96 6.01
CA ASN A 315 4.07 -10.78 5.53
C ASN A 315 4.10 -9.79 4.36
N LYS A 316 3.21 -9.96 3.38
CA LYS A 316 3.09 -9.04 2.25
C LYS A 316 2.69 -7.64 2.67
N ARG A 317 1.82 -7.51 3.67
CA ARG A 317 1.48 -6.20 4.22
C ARG A 317 2.71 -5.49 4.76
N VAL A 318 3.54 -6.18 5.56
CA VAL A 318 4.75 -5.57 6.14
C VAL A 318 5.73 -5.17 5.04
N GLU A 319 5.94 -6.04 4.05
CA GLU A 319 6.79 -5.75 2.89
C GLU A 319 6.26 -4.55 2.09
N PHE A 320 4.96 -4.55 1.78
CA PHE A 320 4.25 -3.46 1.11
C PHE A 320 4.42 -2.11 1.82
N LEU A 321 4.23 -2.08 3.15
CA LEU A 321 4.39 -0.85 3.93
C LEU A 321 5.85 -0.39 3.97
N LYS A 322 6.81 -1.32 3.97
CA LYS A 322 8.23 -0.99 3.92
C LYS A 322 8.64 -0.43 2.56
N GLU A 323 8.17 -1.04 1.48
CA GLU A 323 8.51 -0.67 0.11
C GLU A 323 7.95 0.71 -0.26
N ILE A 324 6.67 0.96 0.03
CA ILE A 324 5.98 2.18 -0.39
C ILE A 324 6.23 3.33 0.59
N TYR A 325 6.18 3.04 1.89
CA TYR A 325 6.21 4.07 2.93
C TYR A 325 7.48 4.09 3.77
N GLY A 326 8.40 3.15 3.58
CA GLY A 326 9.62 3.04 4.40
C GLY A 326 9.37 2.51 5.81
N ILE A 327 8.13 2.08 6.13
CA ILE A 327 7.69 1.74 7.50
C ILE A 327 8.01 0.29 7.85
N ASP A 328 8.69 0.08 8.97
CA ASP A 328 8.95 -1.25 9.55
C ASP A 328 7.76 -1.73 10.40
N ALA A 329 6.63 -2.02 9.74
CA ALA A 329 5.40 -2.45 10.41
C ALA A 329 5.55 -3.84 11.06
N GLN A 330 4.88 -4.05 12.19
CA GLN A 330 4.83 -5.35 12.87
C GLN A 330 3.78 -6.28 12.23
N LEU A 331 3.97 -7.60 12.35
CA LEU A 331 2.95 -8.57 11.97
C LEU A 331 1.76 -8.49 12.94
N MET A 332 0.54 -8.40 12.41
CA MET A 332 -0.67 -8.54 13.22
C MET A 332 -1.09 -10.00 13.32
N THR A 333 -1.65 -10.38 14.46
CA THR A 333 -2.27 -11.70 14.60
C THR A 333 -3.50 -11.81 13.69
N GLN A 334 -3.70 -12.98 13.08
CA GLN A 334 -4.89 -13.32 12.31
C GLN A 334 -5.54 -14.55 12.94
N ASP A 335 -6.87 -14.62 12.86
CA ASP A 335 -7.62 -15.73 13.41
C ASP A 335 -7.68 -16.86 12.37
N ASP A 336 -7.68 -18.12 12.82
CA ASP A 336 -7.73 -19.27 11.93
C ASP A 336 -9.07 -19.32 11.19
N THR A 337 -9.01 -19.40 9.87
CA THR A 337 -10.20 -19.40 9.02
C THR A 337 -10.68 -20.82 8.70
N SER A 338 -11.97 -21.01 8.44
CA SER A 338 -12.56 -22.31 8.06
C SER A 338 -12.11 -22.78 6.68
N ASP A 339 -11.60 -21.86 5.86
CA ASP A 339 -10.95 -22.09 4.59
C ASP A 339 -9.42 -22.21 4.71
N LYS A 340 -8.87 -22.43 5.92
CA LYS A 340 -7.44 -22.72 6.08
C LYS A 340 -6.97 -23.80 5.11
N LEU A 341 -5.79 -23.58 4.53
CA LEU A 341 -5.17 -24.50 3.59
C LEU A 341 -5.13 -25.91 4.20
N ALA A 342 -5.71 -26.88 3.50
CA ALA A 342 -5.74 -28.28 3.92
C ALA A 342 -4.77 -29.14 3.10
N ARG A 343 -4.48 -28.73 1.86
CA ARG A 343 -3.58 -29.43 0.94
C ARG A 343 -2.86 -28.44 0.06
N LEU A 344 -1.58 -28.68 -0.19
CA LEU A 344 -0.78 -27.94 -1.16
C LEU A 344 -0.25 -28.91 -2.23
N ASN A 345 -0.43 -28.56 -3.50
CA ASN A 345 0.03 -29.34 -4.63
C ASN A 345 0.97 -28.48 -5.48
N ALA A 346 2.11 -29.06 -5.86
CA ALA A 346 3.02 -28.49 -6.83
C ALA A 346 3.09 -29.38 -8.07
N SER A 347 3.05 -28.77 -9.25
CA SER A 347 3.27 -29.44 -10.52
C SER A 347 4.11 -28.58 -11.45
N VAL A 348 4.82 -29.22 -12.38
CA VAL A 348 5.61 -28.56 -13.42
C VAL A 348 5.05 -28.94 -14.79
N GLY A 349 5.12 -28.02 -15.75
CA GLY A 349 4.64 -28.27 -17.12
C GLY A 349 5.35 -29.45 -17.80
N THR A 350 6.64 -29.65 -17.52
CA THR A 350 7.40 -30.84 -17.93
C THR A 350 8.23 -31.40 -16.78
N ARG A 351 8.28 -32.73 -16.67
CA ARG A 351 9.14 -33.44 -15.70
C ARG A 351 10.55 -33.71 -16.22
N THR A 352 10.81 -33.39 -17.49
CA THR A 352 12.13 -33.46 -18.12
C THR A 352 12.41 -32.15 -18.83
N LEU A 353 13.45 -31.44 -18.43
CA LEU A 353 13.83 -30.12 -18.94
C LEU A 353 15.22 -30.24 -19.57
N GLN A 354 15.50 -29.63 -20.72
CA GLN A 354 16.90 -29.49 -21.16
C GLN A 354 17.58 -28.34 -20.40
N VAL A 355 18.91 -28.30 -20.39
CA VAL A 355 19.66 -27.12 -19.92
C VAL A 355 19.19 -25.88 -20.71
N ASP A 356 18.99 -24.77 -20.00
CA ASP A 356 18.46 -23.47 -20.45
C ASP A 356 16.99 -23.45 -20.92
N GLU A 357 16.31 -24.59 -20.96
CA GLU A 357 14.86 -24.61 -21.14
C GLU A 357 14.13 -24.15 -19.87
N ARG A 358 12.88 -23.72 -20.05
CA ARG A 358 12.00 -23.25 -18.98
C ARG A 358 10.78 -24.13 -18.82
N THR A 359 10.33 -24.32 -17.58
CA THR A 359 9.02 -24.89 -17.28
C THR A 359 8.26 -24.04 -16.27
N LYS A 360 6.93 -24.03 -16.36
CA LYS A 360 6.08 -23.30 -15.43
C LYS A 360 5.79 -24.16 -14.20
N LEU A 361 6.04 -23.61 -13.02
CA LEU A 361 5.60 -24.15 -11.75
C LEU A 361 4.14 -23.73 -11.50
N THR A 362 3.28 -24.69 -11.22
CA THR A 362 1.90 -24.47 -10.80
C THR A 362 1.77 -24.89 -9.36
N LEU A 363 1.43 -23.94 -8.48
CA LEU A 363 1.16 -24.19 -7.07
C LEU A 363 -0.32 -23.98 -6.82
N THR A 364 -1.00 -25.04 -6.40
CA THR A 364 -2.42 -24.96 -6.06
C THR A 364 -2.66 -25.50 -4.68
N GLY A 365 -3.42 -24.76 -3.90
CA GLY A 365 -3.91 -25.19 -2.61
C GLY A 365 -5.37 -25.57 -2.67
N ARG A 366 -5.76 -26.49 -1.78
CA ARG A 366 -7.16 -26.74 -1.48
C ARG A 366 -7.38 -26.51 -0.01
N THR A 367 -8.36 -25.69 0.30
CA THR A 367 -8.77 -25.36 1.67
C THR A 367 -9.60 -26.48 2.29
N SER A 368 -9.82 -26.38 3.60
CA SER A 368 -10.65 -27.35 4.34
C SER A 368 -12.12 -27.35 3.88
N ASN A 369 -12.64 -26.22 3.41
CA ASN A 369 -13.99 -26.10 2.83
C ASN A 369 -14.05 -26.45 1.32
N GLY A 370 -12.92 -26.83 0.73
CA GLY A 370 -12.84 -27.35 -0.65
C GLY A 370 -12.66 -26.30 -1.74
N GLN A 371 -12.46 -25.03 -1.39
CA GLN A 371 -12.02 -23.98 -2.32
C GLN A 371 -10.60 -24.23 -2.81
N GLN A 372 -10.29 -23.74 -4.01
CA GLN A 372 -8.99 -23.91 -4.66
C GLN A 372 -8.32 -22.55 -4.83
N HIS A 373 -7.06 -22.46 -4.37
CA HIS A 373 -6.24 -21.25 -4.45
C HIS A 373 -5.02 -21.53 -5.32
N THR A 374 -4.49 -20.51 -5.99
CA THR A 374 -3.20 -20.57 -6.68
C THR A 374 -2.20 -19.73 -5.90
N PHE A 375 -0.99 -20.23 -5.75
CA PHE A 375 0.08 -19.57 -4.99
C PHE A 375 1.19 -19.09 -5.93
N ASP A 376 1.73 -17.93 -5.63
CA ASP A 376 3.00 -17.48 -6.19
C ASP A 376 4.17 -18.10 -5.39
N ILE A 377 5.30 -18.38 -6.03
CA ILE A 377 6.48 -18.89 -5.32
C ILE A 377 6.96 -17.91 -4.25
N ASN A 378 6.78 -16.59 -4.46
CA ASN A 378 7.16 -15.54 -3.51
C ASN A 378 6.32 -15.60 -2.21
N ASP A 379 5.13 -16.22 -2.28
CA ASP A 379 4.21 -16.37 -1.14
C ASP A 379 4.53 -17.62 -0.30
N THR A 380 5.55 -18.37 -0.70
CA THR A 380 5.90 -19.65 -0.12
C THR A 380 7.35 -19.65 0.38
N ARG A 381 7.65 -20.58 1.28
CA ARG A 381 9.05 -20.93 1.55
C ARG A 381 9.40 -22.14 0.69
N PHE A 382 10.52 -22.08 -0.03
CA PHE A 382 10.99 -23.20 -0.83
C PHE A 382 12.47 -23.52 -0.61
N SER A 383 12.87 -24.71 -1.02
CA SER A 383 14.26 -25.15 -1.05
C SER A 383 14.48 -26.10 -2.22
N VAL A 384 15.70 -26.08 -2.76
CA VAL A 384 16.11 -26.93 -3.89
C VAL A 384 17.12 -27.96 -3.36
N SER A 385 16.90 -29.24 -3.62
CA SER A 385 17.74 -30.33 -3.11
C SER A 385 19.22 -30.23 -3.52
N GLN A 386 19.48 -29.65 -4.69
CA GLN A 386 20.82 -29.40 -5.23
C GLN A 386 20.85 -28.02 -5.88
N SER A 387 21.36 -27.04 -5.15
CA SER A 387 21.56 -25.67 -5.64
C SER A 387 22.47 -25.69 -6.87
N GLY A 388 22.01 -25.15 -8.00
CA GLY A 388 22.76 -25.10 -9.27
C GLY A 388 22.22 -25.98 -10.39
N ILE A 389 21.29 -26.90 -10.12
CA ILE A 389 20.59 -27.66 -11.18
C ILE A 389 19.49 -26.83 -11.82
N ILE A 390 18.81 -26.01 -11.02
CA ILE A 390 17.73 -25.13 -11.47
C ILE A 390 17.84 -23.75 -10.85
N GLN A 391 17.22 -22.79 -11.52
CA GLN A 391 16.87 -21.48 -10.98
C GLN A 391 15.34 -21.38 -10.95
N VAL A 392 14.78 -20.94 -9.83
CA VAL A 392 13.35 -20.64 -9.70
C VAL A 392 13.21 -19.12 -9.69
N ASN A 393 12.39 -18.59 -10.61
CA ASN A 393 12.15 -17.16 -10.77
C ASN A 393 10.86 -16.73 -10.07
N SER A 394 10.75 -15.44 -9.79
CA SER A 394 9.59 -14.81 -9.13
C SER A 394 8.29 -14.88 -9.95
N ASP A 395 8.33 -15.20 -11.24
CA ASP A 395 7.16 -15.38 -12.11
C ASP A 395 6.67 -16.84 -12.19
N ASN A 396 7.02 -17.64 -11.19
CA ASN A 396 6.79 -19.09 -11.13
C ASN A 396 7.43 -19.87 -12.30
N THR A 397 8.45 -19.34 -12.98
CA THR A 397 9.20 -20.10 -13.98
C THR A 397 10.42 -20.78 -13.37
N ILE A 398 10.74 -21.98 -13.87
CA ILE A 398 11.93 -22.74 -13.49
C ILE A 398 12.80 -22.88 -14.73
N VAL A 399 14.08 -22.56 -14.61
CA VAL A 399 15.09 -22.70 -15.67
C VAL A 399 16.06 -23.81 -15.31
N GLY A 400 16.32 -24.74 -16.25
CA GLY A 400 17.36 -25.77 -16.10
C GLY A 400 18.74 -25.14 -16.26
N ARG A 401 19.67 -25.42 -15.35
CA ARG A 401 21.02 -24.83 -15.34
C ARG A 401 22.13 -25.86 -15.48
N SER A 402 21.96 -27.03 -14.88
CA SER A 402 22.90 -28.14 -15.06
C SER A 402 22.16 -29.48 -15.05
N PRO A 403 22.70 -30.53 -15.68
CA PRO A 403 22.05 -31.83 -15.71
C PRO A 403 21.97 -32.48 -14.33
N GLY A 404 20.84 -33.10 -14.01
CA GLY A 404 20.67 -33.88 -12.79
C GLY A 404 19.22 -34.00 -12.34
N ASN A 405 19.02 -34.74 -11.25
CA ASN A 405 17.71 -34.91 -10.64
C ASN A 405 17.54 -33.88 -9.51
N VAL A 406 16.42 -33.17 -9.52
CA VAL A 406 16.14 -32.12 -8.54
C VAL A 406 14.78 -32.33 -7.90
N THR A 407 14.72 -32.05 -6.60
CA THR A 407 13.48 -31.93 -5.84
C THR A 407 13.35 -30.49 -5.36
N LEU A 408 12.25 -29.84 -5.74
CA LEU A 408 11.84 -28.55 -5.22
C LEU A 408 10.82 -28.79 -4.10
N SER A 409 11.20 -28.48 -2.86
CA SER A 409 10.34 -28.57 -1.67
C SER A 409 9.75 -27.20 -1.37
N ILE A 410 8.44 -27.13 -1.16
CA ILE A 410 7.67 -25.88 -1.05
C ILE A 410 6.74 -25.97 0.14
N SER A 411 6.58 -24.88 0.88
CA SER A 411 5.66 -24.79 2.01
C SER A 411 4.87 -23.49 2.03
N ALA A 412 3.58 -23.59 2.31
CA ALA A 412 2.66 -22.49 2.50
C ALA A 412 1.74 -22.81 3.69
N GLU A 413 1.49 -21.85 4.57
CA GLU A 413 0.61 -21.99 5.75
C GLU A 413 0.90 -23.25 6.63
N GLY A 414 2.17 -23.65 6.72
CA GLY A 414 2.59 -24.82 7.50
C GLY A 414 2.38 -26.17 6.79
N ILE A 415 1.81 -26.19 5.58
CA ILE A 415 1.68 -27.39 4.74
C ILE A 415 2.82 -27.43 3.73
N GLN A 416 3.44 -28.59 3.59
CA GLN A 416 4.56 -28.81 2.68
C GLN A 416 4.16 -29.72 1.52
N THR A 417 4.75 -29.47 0.36
CA THR A 417 4.67 -30.30 -0.83
C THR A 417 6.02 -30.33 -1.54
N SER A 418 6.19 -31.21 -2.52
CA SER A 418 7.39 -31.21 -3.34
C SER A 418 7.10 -31.67 -4.76
N VAL A 419 7.92 -31.21 -5.69
CA VAL A 419 7.92 -31.68 -7.07
C VAL A 419 9.33 -32.10 -7.45
N SER A 420 9.45 -33.29 -8.01
CA SER A 420 10.72 -33.83 -8.52
C SER A 420 10.68 -33.95 -10.04
N PHE A 421 11.77 -33.57 -10.68
CA PHE A 421 11.96 -33.61 -12.12
C PHE A 421 13.45 -33.70 -12.46
N THR A 422 13.75 -33.93 -13.74
CA THR A 422 15.13 -34.13 -14.23
C THR A 422 15.49 -33.04 -15.23
N VAL A 423 16.70 -32.49 -15.10
CA VAL A 423 17.33 -31.67 -16.13
C VAL A 423 18.28 -32.57 -16.94
N GLN A 424 18.09 -32.62 -18.25
CA GLN A 424 18.88 -33.39 -19.19
C GLN A 424 19.70 -32.47 -20.11
N GLY A 425 20.65 -33.06 -20.80
CA GLY A 425 21.55 -32.35 -21.71
C GLY A 425 22.99 -32.68 -21.41
N GLN A 426 23.87 -32.50 -22.41
CA GLN A 426 25.29 -32.43 -22.15
C GLN A 426 25.56 -31.08 -21.50
N SER A 427 26.27 -31.05 -20.37
CA SER A 427 27.05 -29.86 -20.04
C SER A 427 27.90 -29.57 -21.27
N ALA A 428 27.60 -28.49 -22.00
CA ALA A 428 28.33 -28.17 -23.21
C ALA A 428 29.83 -28.17 -22.91
N PRO A 429 30.69 -28.83 -23.72
CA PRO A 429 32.10 -28.50 -23.69
C PRO A 429 32.20 -27.01 -24.01
N ILE A 430 32.91 -26.25 -23.16
CA ILE A 430 33.21 -24.85 -23.41
C ILE A 430 33.90 -24.77 -24.78
N GLN A 431 33.17 -24.32 -25.80
CA GLN A 431 33.78 -23.82 -27.02
C GLN A 431 33.98 -22.33 -26.81
N GLN A 432 35.24 -21.93 -26.62
CA GLN A 432 35.68 -20.55 -26.74
C GLN A 432 35.37 -20.07 -28.15
N GLU A 433 34.35 -19.23 -28.29
CA GLU A 433 34.26 -18.28 -29.39
C GLU A 433 34.53 -16.89 -28.80
N ASN A 434 35.57 -16.25 -29.30
CA ASN A 434 36.10 -14.99 -28.79
C ASN A 434 35.12 -13.84 -29.07
N GLU A 435 34.28 -13.51 -28.09
CA GLU A 435 33.89 -12.13 -27.81
C GLU A 435 34.81 -11.58 -26.70
N PRO A 436 35.09 -10.27 -26.65
CA PRO A 436 36.12 -9.74 -25.76
C PRO A 436 35.79 -10.11 -24.32
N GLU A 437 36.67 -10.88 -23.67
CA GLU A 437 36.54 -11.22 -22.26
C GLU A 437 36.29 -9.93 -21.48
N LYS A 438 35.08 -9.79 -20.92
CA LYS A 438 34.86 -8.88 -19.82
C LYS A 438 35.88 -9.30 -18.75
N PRO A 439 36.72 -8.37 -18.24
CA PRO A 439 37.81 -8.73 -17.36
C PRO A 439 37.27 -9.59 -16.22
N LYS A 440 37.92 -10.73 -15.99
CA LYS A 440 37.58 -11.60 -14.86
C LYS A 440 37.62 -10.74 -13.61
N ASP A 441 36.49 -10.64 -12.93
CA ASP A 441 36.42 -9.99 -11.63
C ASP A 441 37.37 -10.75 -10.69
N THR A 442 38.42 -10.04 -10.28
CA THR A 442 39.44 -10.51 -9.34
C THR A 442 39.40 -9.73 -8.04
N THR A 443 38.42 -8.83 -7.90
CA THR A 443 38.29 -7.95 -6.75
C THR A 443 37.45 -8.67 -5.71
N PRO A 444 38.02 -9.04 -4.55
CA PRO A 444 37.20 -9.66 -3.53
C PRO A 444 36.24 -8.64 -2.92
N PRO A 445 35.02 -9.08 -2.52
CA PRO A 445 34.10 -8.22 -1.80
C PRO A 445 34.74 -7.70 -0.51
N VAL A 446 34.41 -6.47 -0.11
CA VAL A 446 34.96 -5.86 1.11
C VAL A 446 33.88 -5.78 2.18
N ILE A 447 34.12 -6.48 3.30
CA ILE A 447 33.26 -6.41 4.48
C ILE A 447 33.55 -5.10 5.21
N LYS A 448 32.54 -4.22 5.35
CA LYS A 448 32.62 -2.96 6.08
C LYS A 448 31.60 -2.91 7.20
N GLY A 449 31.82 -2.02 8.17
CA GLY A 449 30.89 -1.80 9.29
C GLY A 449 31.04 -2.79 10.46
N ALA A 450 31.70 -3.93 10.27
CA ALA A 450 31.98 -4.88 11.35
C ALA A 450 32.92 -4.27 12.39
N LYS A 451 32.39 -4.00 13.60
CA LYS A 451 33.11 -3.43 14.73
C LYS A 451 32.90 -4.25 15.98
N ASP A 452 33.86 -4.16 16.89
CA ASP A 452 33.74 -4.72 18.23
C ASP A 452 32.57 -4.05 18.97
N PHE A 453 31.78 -4.85 19.68
CA PHE A 453 30.67 -4.35 20.48
C PHE A 453 30.52 -5.11 21.79
N SER A 454 29.85 -4.47 22.74
CA SER A 454 29.56 -5.07 24.04
C SER A 454 28.06 -5.30 24.20
N ILE A 455 27.71 -6.41 24.84
CA ILE A 455 26.34 -6.72 25.26
C ILE A 455 26.33 -6.98 26.76
N VAL A 456 25.17 -6.77 27.38
CA VAL A 456 24.94 -7.21 28.76
C VAL A 456 24.58 -8.70 28.72
N GLN A 457 25.00 -9.44 29.75
CA GLN A 457 24.64 -10.85 29.91
C GLN A 457 23.12 -11.05 29.73
N ARG A 458 22.72 -12.10 29.00
CA ARG A 458 21.33 -12.45 28.64
C ARG A 458 20.66 -11.55 27.58
N THR A 459 21.38 -10.59 26.99
CA THR A 459 20.87 -9.85 25.81
C THR A 459 20.86 -10.76 24.57
N GLU A 460 19.79 -10.67 23.76
CA GLU A 460 19.71 -11.39 22.48
C GLU A 460 20.75 -10.84 21.49
N LEU A 461 21.68 -11.71 21.08
CA LEU A 461 22.79 -11.34 20.20
C LEU A 461 22.34 -10.90 18.80
N THR A 462 21.26 -11.50 18.29
CA THR A 462 20.73 -11.30 16.93
C THR A 462 20.43 -9.83 16.63
N GLN A 463 19.83 -9.11 17.59
CA GLN A 463 19.45 -7.72 17.42
C GLN A 463 20.68 -6.79 17.39
N LYS A 464 21.65 -7.01 18.28
CA LYS A 464 22.91 -6.24 18.32
C LYS A 464 23.78 -6.48 17.09
N MET A 465 23.75 -7.69 16.52
CA MET A 465 24.42 -7.98 15.26
C MET A 465 23.79 -7.24 14.07
N LYS A 466 22.46 -7.01 14.06
CA LYS A 466 21.78 -6.20 13.04
C LYS A 466 22.16 -4.72 13.14
N GLU A 467 22.27 -4.18 14.37
CA GLU A 467 22.65 -2.78 14.61
C GLU A 467 24.08 -2.43 14.17
N GLN A 468 24.99 -3.40 14.07
CA GLN A 468 26.35 -3.14 13.59
C GLN A 468 26.40 -2.73 12.10
N GLY A 469 25.29 -2.90 11.36
CA GLY A 469 25.19 -2.44 9.98
C GLY A 469 26.31 -3.01 9.12
N VAL A 470 26.62 -4.30 9.25
CA VAL A 470 27.64 -4.95 8.42
C VAL A 470 27.09 -5.04 7.01
N TYR A 471 27.77 -4.38 6.08
CA TYR A 471 27.43 -4.42 4.66
C TYR A 471 28.65 -4.82 3.86
N ILE A 472 28.39 -5.47 2.73
CA ILE A 472 29.40 -5.89 1.79
C ILE A 472 29.40 -4.89 0.65
N VAL A 473 30.56 -4.33 0.37
CA VAL A 473 30.78 -3.52 -0.82
C VAL A 473 31.26 -4.47 -1.90
N GLU A 474 30.42 -4.64 -2.92
CA GLU A 474 30.69 -5.38 -4.14
C GLU A 474 30.19 -4.53 -5.31
N GLU A 475 31.07 -4.27 -6.28
CA GLU A 475 30.80 -3.33 -7.37
C GLU A 475 30.34 -4.05 -8.64
N GLU A 476 30.70 -5.33 -8.83
CA GLU A 476 30.55 -6.00 -10.12
C GLU A 476 29.78 -7.34 -10.09
N SER A 477 29.53 -7.91 -8.90
CA SER A 477 29.01 -9.28 -8.77
C SER A 477 28.01 -9.47 -7.61
N GLU A 478 27.20 -10.53 -7.68
CA GLU A 478 26.37 -10.95 -6.54
C GLU A 478 27.25 -11.62 -5.47
N TYR A 479 26.92 -11.50 -4.18
CA TYR A 479 27.72 -12.07 -3.10
C TYR A 479 26.91 -12.94 -2.13
N THR A 480 27.62 -13.83 -1.46
CA THR A 480 27.14 -14.62 -0.33
C THR A 480 27.94 -14.25 0.92
N TRP A 481 27.32 -14.33 2.10
CA TRP A 481 28.01 -14.04 3.35
C TRP A 481 27.55 -14.96 4.49
N SER A 482 28.42 -15.10 5.48
CA SER A 482 28.15 -15.92 6.67
C SER A 482 28.86 -15.37 7.89
N VAL A 483 28.33 -15.66 9.07
CA VAL A 483 28.99 -15.42 10.35
C VAL A 483 29.34 -16.76 10.98
N SER A 484 30.58 -16.89 11.42
CA SER A 484 31.09 -18.07 12.11
C SER A 484 31.62 -17.67 13.49
N GLY A 485 31.55 -18.59 14.45
CA GLY A 485 31.88 -18.32 15.85
C GLY A 485 30.66 -18.52 16.76
N ASN A 486 30.91 -18.64 18.05
CA ASN A 486 29.87 -18.86 19.05
C ASN A 486 30.07 -17.90 20.23
N VAL A 487 29.03 -17.15 20.58
CA VAL A 487 29.03 -16.23 21.73
C VAL A 487 28.09 -16.80 22.77
N ASP A 488 28.62 -17.15 23.94
CA ASP A 488 27.78 -17.53 25.08
C ASP A 488 27.31 -16.27 25.82
N VAL A 489 26.11 -15.81 25.46
CA VAL A 489 25.49 -14.61 26.06
C VAL A 489 25.19 -14.77 27.56
N ASN A 490 25.27 -15.98 28.11
CA ASN A 490 25.05 -16.26 29.52
C ASN A 490 26.34 -16.22 30.35
N LYS A 491 27.50 -16.07 29.72
CA LYS A 491 28.79 -16.08 30.41
C LYS A 491 29.58 -14.82 30.08
N PRO A 492 29.85 -13.94 31.06
CA PRO A 492 30.72 -12.80 30.86
C PRO A 492 32.08 -13.23 30.32
N GLY A 493 32.57 -12.51 29.32
CA GLY A 493 33.75 -12.90 28.59
C GLY A 493 33.83 -12.28 27.22
N THR A 494 34.94 -12.54 26.55
CA THR A 494 35.26 -12.02 25.24
C THR A 494 35.16 -13.15 24.23
N TYR A 495 34.33 -12.95 23.20
CA TYR A 495 34.06 -13.94 22.15
C TYR A 495 34.42 -13.37 20.78
N THR A 496 34.79 -14.23 19.85
CA THR A 496 35.12 -13.82 18.48
C THR A 496 34.06 -14.30 17.51
N LEU A 497 33.50 -13.37 16.74
CA LEU A 497 32.69 -13.66 15.56
C LEU A 497 33.48 -13.29 14.32
N THR A 498 33.45 -14.15 13.30
CA THR A 498 34.14 -13.91 12.04
C THR A 498 33.12 -13.82 10.91
N TYR A 499 33.06 -12.66 10.27
CA TYR A 499 32.29 -12.41 9.06
C TYR A 499 33.09 -12.89 7.85
N ASN A 500 32.45 -13.65 6.98
CA ASN A 500 33.00 -14.12 5.72
C ASN A 500 32.08 -13.70 4.58
N ALA A 501 32.65 -13.33 3.43
CA ALA A 501 31.91 -13.05 2.22
C ALA A 501 32.63 -13.64 1.01
N SER A 502 31.88 -14.02 -0.01
CA SER A 502 32.43 -14.47 -1.29
C SER A 502 31.49 -14.04 -2.40
N ASP A 503 32.06 -13.48 -3.46
CA ASP A 503 31.30 -13.10 -4.64
C ASP A 503 30.96 -14.31 -5.52
N SER A 504 30.19 -14.08 -6.57
CA SER A 504 29.83 -15.08 -7.57
C SER A 504 31.00 -15.47 -8.47
N ALA A 505 32.06 -14.67 -8.52
CA ALA A 505 33.33 -14.98 -9.19
C ALA A 505 34.25 -15.89 -8.34
N GLY A 506 33.91 -16.15 -7.08
CA GLY A 506 34.65 -16.98 -6.14
C GLY A 506 35.77 -16.25 -5.39
N ASN A 507 35.90 -14.93 -5.53
CA ASN A 507 36.83 -14.15 -4.74
C ASN A 507 36.31 -14.05 -3.30
N LYS A 508 37.20 -14.27 -2.34
CA LYS A 508 36.86 -14.29 -0.92
C LYS A 508 37.28 -13.00 -0.27
N ALA A 509 36.34 -12.33 0.39
CA ALA A 509 36.65 -11.21 1.25
C ALA A 509 37.70 -11.62 2.30
N VAL A 510 38.56 -10.68 2.67
CA VAL A 510 39.37 -10.86 3.89
C VAL A 510 38.38 -10.98 5.07
N PRO A 511 38.36 -12.10 5.81
CA PRO A 511 37.42 -12.27 6.90
C PRO A 511 37.63 -11.20 7.97
N VAL A 512 36.53 -10.61 8.45
CA VAL A 512 36.60 -9.62 9.53
C VAL A 512 36.18 -10.29 10.83
N ALA A 513 37.15 -10.49 11.71
CA ALA A 513 36.90 -10.94 13.07
C ALA A 513 36.57 -9.73 13.95
N ILE A 514 35.46 -9.81 14.67
CA ILE A 514 35.08 -8.85 15.70
C ILE A 514 35.09 -9.50 17.07
N THR A 515 35.27 -8.65 18.05
CA THR A 515 35.22 -8.98 19.46
C THR A 515 33.85 -8.62 20.02
N VAL A 516 33.14 -9.62 20.54
CA VAL A 516 31.90 -9.43 21.32
C VAL A 516 32.23 -9.57 22.79
N THR A 517 32.07 -8.49 23.56
CA THR A 517 32.29 -8.51 25.01
C THR A 517 30.95 -8.65 25.74
N VAL A 518 30.76 -9.77 26.44
CA VAL A 518 29.60 -9.98 27.32
C VAL A 518 29.97 -9.44 28.70
N THR A 519 29.28 -8.37 29.13
CA THR A 519 29.47 -7.74 30.43
C THR A 519 28.48 -8.31 31.46
N PRO A 520 28.84 -8.41 32.76
CA PRO A 520 27.91 -8.86 33.80
C PRO A 520 26.67 -7.96 33.87
N ALA A 521 25.50 -8.54 34.14
CA ALA A 521 24.30 -7.77 34.43
C ALA A 521 24.48 -6.97 35.74
N PRO A 522 23.99 -5.72 35.84
CA PRO A 522 24.10 -4.94 37.07
C PRO A 522 23.38 -5.65 38.22
N GLU A 523 24.03 -5.73 39.39
CA GLU A 523 23.42 -6.31 40.59
C GLU A 523 22.17 -5.52 40.98
N THR A 524 21.01 -6.17 40.99
CA THR A 524 19.80 -5.60 41.55
C THR A 524 19.97 -5.54 43.06
N ASN A 525 20.18 -4.33 43.60
CA ASN A 525 20.14 -4.08 45.04
C ASN A 525 18.81 -4.62 45.60
N LYS A 526 18.91 -5.65 46.43
CA LYS A 526 17.78 -6.14 47.23
C LYS A 526 17.44 -5.08 48.26
N GLU A 527 16.26 -4.50 48.14
CA GLU A 527 15.62 -3.72 49.19
C GLU A 527 15.39 -4.61 50.42
N PRO A 528 15.68 -4.16 51.66
CA PRO A 528 15.59 -5.01 52.84
C PRO A 528 14.13 -5.28 53.21
N ALA A 529 13.84 -6.54 53.55
CA ALA A 529 12.53 -7.00 53.97
C ALA A 529 11.98 -6.18 55.16
N GLN A 530 10.78 -5.62 54.99
CA GLN A 530 10.01 -5.02 56.08
C GLN A 530 9.53 -6.12 57.04
N GLN A 531 9.72 -5.87 58.35
CA GLN A 531 9.18 -6.66 59.46
C GLN A 531 7.69 -6.42 59.67
#